data_AF-A0A6B4A8J0-F1
#
_entry.id   AF-A0A6B4A8J0-F1
#
_cell.length_a   1.000
_cell.length_b   1.000
_cell.length_c   1.000
_cell.angle_alpha   90.00
_cell.angle_beta   90.00
_cell.angle_gamma   90.00
#
_symmetry.space_group_name_H-M   'P 1'
#
loop_
_entity.id
_entity.type
_entity.pdbx_description
1 polymer ?
#
loop_
_entity_poly.entity_id
_entity_poly.type
_entity_poly.pdbx_seq_one_letter_code
_entity_poly.pdbx_strand_id
1 'polypeptide(L)'
;MSDLSTITEQEIEIKEVTKKNLRPVIGKEGFICLALFLGFFIILGTKMGTVNMFNTLMKTGYQLLMETVFYIMAIAVLAGAISGLLSEFGVISLINKGLSPLMKPLYKLPGASALGVVTTYLSDNPAIISLAKDKGFLKYFKKFQVPALTNLGTSFGMGLILTTFMIAQKSPTGENFVQAAIIGDIGAVIGSIVSVRLMIRHTRKYYGEHADEMVYESDDDGYDSLKYREVREGGVGARLLESLLEGGKSGVELGLAIIPGVVIICTLVLMLTNGPSPKGYTGAAYEGIAFFPWVGDKLSFILNPLFGFKHPEAIAFPITSLGAVGAAMSLVPQFLSKNLIGANEIAVFTAMGMCWSGYLSTHIAMMDSLNCRKLTGKAIISHTFGGLVAGISAHIIYMLVSLI
;
A
#
# COMPACT_ATOMS: atom_id res chain seq x y z
N MET A 1 45.49 28.31 45.75
CA MET A 1 46.67 27.45 45.61
C MET A 1 46.21 26.04 45.98
N SER A 2 46.57 25.06 45.14
CA SER A 2 46.24 23.61 45.18
C SER A 2 44.74 23.24 45.08
N ASP A 3 44.24 22.47 44.12
CA ASP A 3 44.90 21.57 43.18
C ASP A 3 44.11 21.47 41.88
N LEU A 4 44.84 21.74 40.80
CA LEU A 4 44.49 21.47 39.42
C LEU A 4 45.33 20.27 38.98
N SER A 5 45.16 19.12 39.64
CA SER A 5 45.94 17.91 39.32
C SER A 5 45.36 16.68 40.01
N THR A 6 44.42 16.01 39.35
CA THR A 6 44.31 14.55 39.27
C THR A 6 43.04 14.20 38.50
N ILE A 7 43.08 14.38 37.18
CA ILE A 7 42.32 13.50 36.30
C ILE A 7 43.26 12.31 36.08
N THR A 8 43.20 11.35 37.00
CA THR A 8 43.84 10.04 36.88
C THR A 8 43.37 9.38 35.58
N GLU A 9 44.30 8.80 34.84
CA GLU A 9 44.18 8.19 33.50
C GLU A 9 43.23 6.96 33.41
N GLN A 10 42.13 6.89 34.18
CA GLN A 10 41.33 5.66 34.30
C GLN A 10 39.83 5.76 34.00
N GLU A 11 39.34 6.87 33.43
CA GLU A 11 37.98 6.93 32.87
C GLU A 11 37.96 7.54 31.46
N ILE A 12 38.80 7.01 30.57
CA ILE A 12 38.45 6.98 29.15
C ILE A 12 38.19 5.51 28.82
N GLU A 13 37.08 5.01 29.36
CA GLU A 13 36.47 3.81 28.83
C GLU A 13 36.05 4.17 27.39
N ILE A 14 36.92 3.86 26.42
CA ILE A 14 36.59 3.85 25.02
C ILE A 14 35.48 2.82 24.90
N LYS A 15 34.22 3.26 25.06
CA LYS A 15 33.07 2.52 24.58
C LYS A 15 33.39 2.24 23.12
N GLU A 16 33.73 0.99 22.82
CA GLU A 16 33.73 0.50 21.45
C GLU A 16 32.37 0.89 20.89
N VAL A 17 32.38 1.94 20.06
CA VAL A 17 31.22 2.31 19.26
C VAL A 17 31.05 1.12 18.35
N THR A 18 30.17 0.20 18.75
CA THR A 18 29.70 -0.91 17.94
C THR A 18 29.41 -0.28 16.58
N LYS A 19 30.18 -0.65 15.54
CA LYS A 19 30.07 -0.11 14.18
C LYS A 19 28.65 -0.34 13.64
N LYS A 20 27.68 0.47 14.06
CA LYS A 20 26.32 0.47 13.56
C LYS A 20 26.30 1.39 12.37
N ASN A 21 26.49 0.84 11.17
CA ASN A 21 26.16 1.48 9.89
C ASN A 21 26.59 2.95 9.74
N LEU A 22 27.75 3.34 10.26
CA LEU A 22 28.27 4.69 10.09
C LEU A 22 28.92 4.80 8.71
N ARG A 23 28.48 5.78 7.91
CA ARG A 23 29.13 6.17 6.65
C ARG A 23 29.93 7.44 6.87
N PRO A 24 30.99 7.70 6.08
CA PRO A 24 31.70 8.96 6.15
C PRO A 24 30.74 10.12 5.88
N VAL A 25 30.93 11.24 6.58
CA VAL A 25 30.10 12.45 6.46
C VAL A 25 30.06 12.95 5.02
N ILE A 26 31.19 12.88 4.32
CA ILE A 26 31.30 13.12 2.88
C ILE A 26 31.56 11.77 2.21
N GLY A 27 30.50 11.20 1.64
CA GLY A 27 30.54 9.98 0.86
C GLY A 27 30.27 10.21 -0.62
N LYS A 28 30.63 9.24 -1.46
CA LYS A 28 30.31 9.27 -2.90
C LYS A 28 28.79 9.30 -3.14
N GLU A 29 28.01 8.77 -2.22
CA GLU A 29 26.55 8.75 -2.27
C GLU A 29 25.95 10.16 -2.30
N GLY A 30 26.56 11.11 -1.57
CA GLY A 30 26.09 12.51 -1.55
C GLY A 30 26.22 13.17 -2.92
N PHE A 31 27.37 12.99 -3.58
CA PHE A 31 27.60 13.52 -4.92
C PHE A 31 26.69 12.86 -5.97
N ILE A 32 26.49 11.54 -5.88
CA ILE A 32 25.59 10.81 -6.79
C ILE A 32 24.15 11.28 -6.59
N CYS A 33 23.68 11.39 -5.35
CA CYS A 33 22.34 11.88 -5.02
C CYS A 33 22.13 13.30 -5.54
N LEU A 34 23.10 14.20 -5.30
CA LEU A 34 23.05 15.57 -5.79
C LEU A 34 23.03 15.63 -7.32
N ALA A 35 23.85 14.83 -8.01
CA ALA A 35 23.87 14.78 -9.47
C ALA A 35 22.53 14.28 -10.05
N LEU A 36 21.92 13.24 -9.45
CA LEU A 36 20.60 12.74 -9.86
C LEU A 36 19.50 13.76 -9.59
N PHE A 37 19.51 14.39 -8.41
CA PHE A 37 18.53 15.39 -8.02
C PHE A 37 18.59 16.62 -8.93
N LEU A 38 19.79 17.19 -9.13
CA LEU A 38 19.97 18.33 -10.02
C LEU A 38 19.67 17.95 -11.46
N GLY A 39 20.14 16.79 -11.93
CA GLY A 39 19.86 16.31 -13.28
C GLY A 39 18.35 16.20 -13.55
N PHE A 40 17.59 15.65 -12.61
CA PHE A 40 16.13 15.55 -12.70
C PHE A 40 15.46 16.93 -12.85
N PHE A 41 15.78 17.89 -11.98
CA PHE A 41 15.20 19.23 -12.04
C PHE A 41 15.71 20.06 -13.23
N ILE A 42 16.94 19.83 -13.70
CA ILE A 42 17.47 20.48 -14.92
C ILE A 42 16.70 19.98 -16.15
N ILE A 43 16.42 18.68 -16.26
CA ILE A 43 15.64 18.12 -17.38
C ILE A 43 14.23 18.73 -17.40
N LEU A 44 13.56 18.81 -16.24
CA LEU A 44 12.25 19.45 -16.15
C LEU A 44 12.33 20.95 -16.48
N GLY A 45 13.31 21.66 -15.92
CA GLY A 45 13.50 23.10 -16.09
C GLY A 45 13.83 23.49 -17.54
N THR A 46 14.61 22.68 -18.25
CA THR A 46 14.93 22.92 -19.67
C THR A 46 13.73 22.74 -20.58
N LYS A 47 12.75 21.90 -20.22
CA LYS A 47 11.50 21.70 -20.98
C LYS A 47 10.43 22.72 -20.62
N MET A 48 10.19 22.94 -19.33
CA MET A 48 9.08 23.76 -18.83
C MET A 48 9.45 25.24 -18.66
N GLY A 49 10.74 25.54 -18.50
CA GLY A 49 11.23 26.79 -17.93
C GLY A 49 11.23 26.74 -16.40
N THR A 50 12.29 27.23 -15.77
CA THR A 50 12.50 27.11 -14.31
C THR A 50 11.36 27.68 -13.48
N VAL A 51 10.86 28.87 -13.85
CA VAL A 51 9.77 29.55 -13.12
C VAL A 51 8.47 28.74 -13.24
N ASN A 52 8.13 28.31 -14.44
CA ASN A 52 6.92 27.51 -14.68
C ASN A 52 7.01 26.16 -13.97
N MET A 53 8.17 25.48 -14.02
CA MET A 53 8.40 24.22 -13.32
C MET A 53 8.09 24.33 -11.82
N PHE A 54 8.67 25.32 -11.12
CA PHE A 54 8.42 25.51 -9.69
C PHE A 54 6.97 25.90 -9.40
N ASN A 55 6.37 26.77 -10.21
CA ASN A 55 4.96 27.15 -10.06
C ASN A 55 4.03 25.95 -10.24
N THR A 56 4.26 25.12 -11.26
CA THR A 56 3.50 23.89 -11.49
C THR A 56 3.68 22.93 -10.32
N LEU A 57 4.91 22.73 -9.84
CA LEU A 57 5.18 21.85 -8.70
C LEU A 57 4.40 22.29 -7.46
N MET A 58 4.46 23.57 -7.10
CA MET A 58 3.76 24.11 -5.93
C MET A 58 2.24 24.04 -6.06
N LYS A 59 1.68 24.47 -7.21
CA LYS A 59 0.22 24.49 -7.41
C LYS A 59 -0.37 23.09 -7.51
N THR A 60 0.34 22.16 -8.16
CA THR A 60 -0.07 20.76 -8.24
C THR A 60 -0.10 20.13 -6.85
N GLY A 61 0.98 20.29 -6.07
CA GLY A 61 1.01 19.78 -4.70
C GLY A 61 -0.09 20.37 -3.81
N TYR A 62 -0.36 21.67 -3.93
CA TYR A 62 -1.44 22.34 -3.20
C TYR A 62 -2.83 21.80 -3.59
N GLN A 63 -3.13 21.69 -4.89
CA GLN A 63 -4.43 21.17 -5.33
C GLN A 63 -4.63 19.71 -4.94
N LEU A 64 -3.59 18.88 -5.08
CA LEU A 64 -3.63 17.50 -4.61
C LEU A 64 -3.93 17.41 -3.11
N LEU A 65 -3.29 18.24 -2.28
CA LEU A 65 -3.57 18.29 -0.86
C LEU A 65 -5.02 18.70 -0.56
N MET A 66 -5.44 19.83 -1.14
CA MET A 66 -6.73 20.44 -0.81
C MET A 66 -7.92 19.68 -1.35
N GLU A 67 -7.85 19.21 -2.59
CA GLU A 67 -8.98 18.58 -3.27
C GLU A 67 -8.93 17.07 -3.15
N THR A 68 -7.74 16.47 -3.28
CA THR A 68 -7.65 15.01 -3.37
C THR A 68 -7.44 14.37 -2.01
N VAL A 69 -6.47 14.83 -1.22
CA VAL A 69 -6.18 14.19 0.09
C VAL A 69 -7.35 14.36 1.04
N PHE A 70 -7.93 15.55 1.17
CA PHE A 70 -9.10 15.74 2.04
C PHE A 70 -10.32 14.95 1.57
N TYR A 71 -10.51 14.78 0.26
CA TYR A 71 -11.57 13.93 -0.26
C TYR A 71 -11.35 12.45 0.08
N ILE A 72 -10.15 11.92 -0.13
CA ILE A 72 -9.79 10.55 0.26
C ILE A 72 -9.92 10.37 1.77
N MET A 73 -9.50 11.34 2.57
CA MET A 73 -9.65 11.31 4.03
C MET A 73 -11.12 11.23 4.45
N ALA A 74 -12.02 12.00 3.82
CA ALA A 74 -13.45 11.92 4.12
C ALA A 74 -14.02 10.51 3.86
N ILE A 75 -13.63 9.89 2.74
CA ILE A 75 -14.02 8.51 2.43
C ILE A 75 -13.42 7.53 3.46
N ALA A 76 -12.15 7.70 3.82
CA ALA A 76 -11.47 6.88 4.82
C ALA A 76 -12.13 6.97 6.20
N VAL A 77 -12.58 8.15 6.62
CA VAL A 77 -13.30 8.35 7.89
C VAL A 77 -14.62 7.58 7.89
N LEU A 78 -15.40 7.65 6.81
CA LEU A 78 -16.66 6.91 6.70
C LEU A 78 -16.43 5.39 6.67
N ALA A 79 -15.50 4.93 5.84
CA ALA A 79 -15.14 3.52 5.75
C ALA A 79 -14.58 2.99 7.08
N GLY A 80 -13.74 3.77 7.75
CA GLY A 80 -13.17 3.46 9.06
C GLY A 80 -14.23 3.35 10.16
N ALA A 81 -15.20 4.27 10.19
CA ALA A 81 -16.32 4.21 11.14
C ALA A 81 -17.13 2.92 10.96
N ILE A 82 -17.50 2.59 9.71
CA ILE A 82 -18.22 1.34 9.39
C ILE A 82 -17.39 0.12 9.82
N SER A 83 -16.09 0.10 9.49
CA SER A 83 -15.16 -0.95 9.89
C SER A 83 -15.11 -1.16 11.42
N GLY A 84 -15.00 -0.06 12.19
CA GLY A 84 -15.03 -0.10 13.65
C GLY A 84 -16.31 -0.71 14.20
N LEU A 85 -17.46 -0.34 13.63
CA LEU A 85 -18.76 -0.91 13.99
C LEU A 85 -18.84 -2.42 13.70
N LEU A 86 -18.42 -2.84 12.50
CA LEU A 86 -18.45 -4.26 12.11
C LEU A 86 -17.55 -5.13 13.00
N SER A 87 -16.42 -4.57 13.46
CA SER A 87 -15.53 -5.19 14.44
C SER A 87 -16.20 -5.31 15.81
N GLU A 88 -16.78 -4.22 16.30
CA GLU A 88 -17.39 -4.14 17.65
C GLU A 88 -18.63 -5.04 17.82
N PHE A 89 -19.30 -5.41 16.73
CA PHE A 89 -20.48 -6.29 16.78
C PHE A 89 -20.23 -7.69 16.21
N GLY A 90 -18.97 -8.06 15.96
CA GLY A 90 -18.59 -9.43 15.61
C GLY A 90 -18.95 -9.85 14.17
N VAL A 91 -19.30 -8.90 13.31
CA VAL A 91 -19.55 -9.18 11.88
C VAL A 91 -18.25 -9.66 11.21
N ILE A 92 -17.11 -9.09 11.61
CA ILE A 92 -15.78 -9.56 11.17
C ILE A 92 -15.58 -11.05 11.50
N SER A 93 -16.01 -11.50 12.69
CA SER A 93 -15.89 -12.91 13.10
C SER A 93 -16.74 -13.84 12.23
N LEU A 94 -17.92 -13.39 11.80
CA LEU A 94 -18.78 -14.16 10.88
C LEU A 94 -18.14 -14.31 9.50
N ILE A 95 -17.59 -13.22 8.95
CA ILE A 95 -16.87 -13.25 7.66
C ILE A 95 -15.64 -14.15 7.77
N ASN A 96 -14.87 -14.02 8.85
CA ASN A 96 -13.70 -14.86 9.12
C ASN A 96 -14.07 -16.35 9.15
N LYS A 97 -15.17 -16.73 9.79
CA LYS A 97 -15.66 -18.12 9.81
C LYS A 97 -15.98 -18.64 8.41
N GLY A 98 -16.54 -17.80 7.54
CA GLY A 98 -16.82 -18.15 6.14
C GLY A 98 -15.56 -18.28 5.28
N LEU A 99 -14.55 -17.43 5.50
CA LEU A 99 -13.31 -17.42 4.72
C LEU A 99 -12.26 -18.42 5.21
N SER A 100 -12.31 -18.80 6.49
CA SER A 100 -11.33 -19.71 7.12
C SER A 100 -11.08 -21.02 6.34
N PRO A 101 -12.10 -21.72 5.79
CA PRO A 101 -11.89 -22.93 5.01
C PRO A 101 -11.10 -22.71 3.71
N LEU A 102 -11.11 -21.49 3.17
CA LEU A 102 -10.41 -21.13 1.93
C LEU A 102 -8.92 -20.86 2.14
N MET A 103 -8.49 -20.54 3.37
CA MET A 103 -7.10 -20.12 3.64
C MET A 103 -6.07 -21.23 3.37
N LYS A 104 -6.38 -22.47 3.74
CA LYS A 104 -5.48 -23.61 3.51
C LYS A 104 -5.35 -23.95 2.02
N PRO A 105 -6.44 -24.18 1.24
CA PRO A 105 -6.33 -24.52 -0.16
C PRO A 105 -5.82 -23.36 -1.01
N LEU A 106 -6.16 -22.10 -0.71
CA LEU A 106 -5.72 -20.96 -1.53
C LEU A 106 -4.33 -20.48 -1.14
N TYR A 107 -4.04 -20.30 0.14
CA TYR A 107 -2.81 -19.62 0.60
C TYR A 107 -1.78 -20.54 1.26
N LYS A 108 -2.14 -21.79 1.60
CA LYS A 108 -1.35 -22.68 2.49
C LYS A 108 -1.10 -22.05 3.87
N LEU A 109 -2.06 -21.27 4.35
CA LEU A 109 -2.06 -20.65 5.67
C LEU A 109 -3.15 -21.28 6.56
N PRO A 110 -3.03 -21.20 7.89
CA PRO A 110 -4.09 -21.66 8.80
C PRO A 110 -5.36 -20.83 8.62
N GLY A 111 -6.52 -21.40 8.98
CA GLY A 111 -7.81 -20.69 8.92
C GLY A 111 -7.79 -19.34 9.63
N ALA A 112 -7.02 -19.25 10.72
CA ALA A 112 -6.81 -18.01 11.48
C ALA A 112 -6.40 -16.81 10.62
N SER A 113 -5.62 -17.04 9.56
CA SER A 113 -5.15 -15.97 8.67
C SER A 113 -6.27 -15.22 7.93
N ALA A 114 -7.49 -15.78 7.84
CA ALA A 114 -8.64 -15.06 7.30
C ALA A 114 -9.00 -13.83 8.15
N LEU A 115 -8.72 -13.84 9.46
CA LEU A 115 -8.86 -12.65 10.30
C LEU A 115 -7.94 -11.53 9.81
N GLY A 116 -6.71 -11.88 9.43
CA GLY A 116 -5.76 -10.93 8.83
C GLY A 116 -6.28 -10.32 7.53
N VAL A 117 -6.90 -11.11 6.65
CA VAL A 117 -7.53 -10.63 5.41
C VAL A 117 -8.64 -9.63 5.71
N VAL A 118 -9.58 -9.98 6.58
CA VAL A 118 -10.74 -9.12 6.87
C VAL A 118 -10.31 -7.84 7.58
N THR A 119 -9.43 -7.95 8.58
CA THR A 119 -8.96 -6.80 9.35
C THR A 119 -8.17 -5.82 8.46
N THR A 120 -7.31 -6.31 7.57
CA THR A 120 -6.58 -5.41 6.65
C THR A 120 -7.46 -4.84 5.55
N TYR A 121 -8.39 -5.62 4.99
CA TYR A 121 -9.36 -5.13 4.01
C TYR A 121 -10.20 -3.97 4.53
N LEU A 122 -10.67 -4.07 5.77
CA LEU A 122 -11.48 -3.04 6.41
C LEU A 122 -10.65 -1.89 7.01
N SER A 123 -9.32 -1.97 6.98
CA SER A 123 -8.41 -1.00 7.57
C SER A 123 -7.23 -0.75 6.62
N ASP A 124 -5.99 -0.91 7.10
CA ASP A 124 -4.76 -0.78 6.34
C ASP A 124 -3.77 -1.91 6.68
N ASN A 125 -2.72 -2.04 5.86
CA ASN A 125 -1.68 -3.06 5.93
C ASN A 125 -1.14 -3.32 7.34
N PRO A 126 -0.82 -2.30 8.18
CA PRO A 126 -0.24 -2.54 9.50
C PRO A 126 -1.16 -3.29 10.47
N ALA A 127 -2.47 -3.35 10.21
CA ALA A 127 -3.42 -4.00 11.12
C ALA A 127 -3.11 -5.50 11.32
N ILE A 128 -2.49 -6.17 10.33
CA ILE A 128 -2.06 -7.56 10.48
C ILE A 128 -0.89 -7.72 11.47
N ILE A 129 -0.11 -6.67 11.73
CA ILE A 129 1.00 -6.70 12.69
C ILE A 129 0.47 -6.73 14.12
N SER A 130 -0.63 -6.04 14.39
CA SER A 130 -1.31 -6.13 15.70
C SER A 130 -1.74 -7.57 15.97
N LEU A 131 -2.32 -8.25 14.97
CA LEU A 131 -2.66 -9.68 15.06
C LEU A 131 -1.40 -10.55 15.21
N ALA A 132 -0.32 -10.24 14.49
CA ALA A 132 0.92 -11.01 14.57
C ALA A 132 1.70 -10.79 15.88
N LYS A 133 1.28 -9.87 16.75
CA LYS A 133 1.80 -9.74 18.13
C LYS A 133 0.98 -10.55 19.14
N ASP A 134 -0.23 -10.96 18.76
CA ASP A 134 -1.10 -11.79 19.58
C ASP A 134 -0.64 -13.26 19.53
N LYS A 135 -0.28 -13.82 20.69
CA LYS A 135 0.09 -15.23 20.83
C LYS A 135 -1.07 -16.16 20.48
N GLY A 136 -2.29 -15.80 20.84
CA GLY A 136 -3.52 -16.54 20.53
C GLY A 136 -3.80 -16.60 19.03
N PHE A 137 -3.36 -15.60 18.25
CA PHE A 137 -3.38 -15.65 16.79
C PHE A 137 -2.23 -16.49 16.24
N LEU A 138 -1.01 -16.25 16.70
CA LEU A 138 0.20 -16.89 16.19
C LEU A 138 0.31 -18.39 16.53
N LYS A 139 -0.36 -18.90 17.56
CA LYS A 139 -0.35 -20.34 17.93
C LYS A 139 -0.85 -21.27 16.83
N TYR A 140 -1.62 -20.75 15.85
CA TYR A 140 -2.07 -21.52 14.69
C TYR A 140 -1.06 -21.59 13.55
N PHE A 141 0.04 -20.84 13.64
CA PHE A 141 1.01 -20.68 12.58
C PHE A 141 2.24 -21.53 12.81
N LYS A 142 2.78 -22.04 11.71
CA LYS A 142 4.13 -22.58 11.63
C LYS A 142 5.12 -21.46 11.35
N LYS A 143 6.39 -21.63 11.73
CA LYS A 143 7.45 -20.61 11.58
C LYS A 143 7.55 -20.05 10.15
N PHE A 144 7.45 -20.90 9.13
CA PHE A 144 7.50 -20.44 7.73
C PHE A 144 6.29 -19.64 7.27
N GLN A 145 5.16 -19.72 7.97
CA GLN A 145 3.92 -19.03 7.57
C GLN A 145 3.88 -17.59 8.07
N VAL A 146 4.53 -17.29 9.21
CA VAL A 146 4.51 -15.96 9.82
C VAL A 146 5.00 -14.86 8.88
N PRO A 147 6.15 -14.97 8.17
CA PRO A 147 6.59 -13.89 7.29
C PRO A 147 5.64 -13.67 6.09
N ALA A 148 4.85 -14.67 5.72
CA ALA A 148 3.88 -14.54 4.64
C ALA A 148 2.65 -13.71 5.06
N LEU A 149 2.45 -13.47 6.36
CA LEU A 149 1.45 -12.51 6.85
C LEU A 149 1.72 -11.09 6.34
N THR A 150 2.99 -10.72 6.09
CA THR A 150 3.28 -9.44 5.43
C THR A 150 2.61 -9.39 4.07
N ASN A 151 2.94 -10.31 3.17
CA ASN A 151 2.35 -10.36 1.83
C ASN A 151 0.81 -10.50 1.86
N LEU A 152 0.26 -11.23 2.83
CA LEU A 152 -1.19 -11.36 2.98
C LEU A 152 -1.82 -10.01 3.36
N GLY A 153 -1.38 -9.40 4.45
CA GLY A 153 -1.95 -8.14 4.92
C GLY A 153 -1.74 -7.01 3.92
N THR A 154 -0.59 -6.99 3.26
CA THR A 154 -0.28 -5.97 2.25
C THR A 154 -1.11 -6.11 0.97
N SER A 155 -1.52 -7.33 0.60
CA SER A 155 -2.39 -7.55 -0.55
C SER A 155 -3.85 -7.12 -0.33
N PHE A 156 -4.26 -6.92 0.92
CA PHE A 156 -5.64 -6.55 1.27
C PHE A 156 -5.76 -5.18 1.92
N GLY A 157 -4.66 -4.54 2.34
CA GLY A 157 -4.76 -3.26 3.04
C GLY A 157 -5.27 -2.13 2.16
N MET A 158 -6.01 -1.22 2.77
CA MET A 158 -6.81 -0.18 2.11
C MET A 158 -7.90 -0.72 1.17
N GLY A 159 -8.24 -2.01 1.20
CA GLY A 159 -9.19 -2.63 0.28
C GLY A 159 -10.53 -1.89 0.23
N LEU A 160 -11.23 -1.79 1.37
CA LEU A 160 -12.53 -1.11 1.44
C LEU A 160 -12.46 0.35 0.99
N ILE A 161 -11.37 1.05 1.34
CA ILE A 161 -11.19 2.47 1.06
C ILE A 161 -10.96 2.69 -0.43
N LEU A 162 -10.06 1.90 -1.03
CA LEU A 162 -9.77 1.95 -2.46
C LEU A 162 -11.01 1.58 -3.28
N THR A 163 -11.70 0.49 -2.92
CA THR A 163 -12.89 0.03 -3.63
C THR A 163 -14.00 1.08 -3.53
N THR A 164 -14.26 1.63 -2.34
CA THR A 164 -15.25 2.70 -2.17
C THR A 164 -14.86 3.96 -2.96
N PHE A 165 -13.58 4.33 -2.98
CA PHE A 165 -13.09 5.45 -3.77
C PHE A 165 -13.32 5.24 -5.27
N MET A 166 -13.04 4.05 -5.79
CA MET A 166 -13.25 3.71 -7.20
C MET A 166 -14.73 3.70 -7.57
N ILE A 167 -15.58 3.16 -6.69
CA ILE A 167 -17.04 3.21 -6.82
C ILE A 167 -17.58 4.64 -6.85
N ALA A 168 -17.03 5.51 -6.00
CA ALA A 168 -17.47 6.90 -5.87
C ALA A 168 -17.07 7.79 -7.07
N GLN A 169 -16.17 7.31 -7.93
CA GLN A 169 -15.78 8.07 -9.11
C GLN A 169 -16.94 8.24 -10.08
N LYS A 170 -16.97 9.38 -10.77
CA LYS A 170 -17.97 9.68 -11.79
C LYS A 170 -17.35 9.52 -13.16
N SER A 171 -18.00 8.75 -14.03
CA SER A 171 -17.59 8.69 -15.43
C SER A 171 -18.10 9.91 -16.21
N PRO A 172 -17.30 10.47 -17.14
CA PRO A 172 -17.77 11.46 -18.10
C PRO A 172 -18.92 10.94 -18.99
N THR A 173 -19.00 9.62 -19.19
CA THR A 173 -19.98 8.97 -20.05
C THR A 173 -21.19 8.40 -19.29
N GLY A 174 -21.23 8.55 -17.96
CA GLY A 174 -22.33 8.10 -17.11
C GLY A 174 -22.31 6.63 -16.70
N GLU A 175 -21.26 5.87 -17.03
CA GLU A 175 -21.08 4.50 -16.51
C GLU A 175 -20.84 4.48 -14.99
N ASN A 176 -21.28 3.40 -14.35
CA ASN A 176 -21.04 3.11 -12.94
C ASN A 176 -19.81 2.20 -12.79
N PHE A 177 -18.91 2.55 -11.87
CA PHE A 177 -17.70 1.78 -11.58
C PHE A 177 -17.84 0.68 -10.52
N VAL A 178 -19.04 0.42 -9.99
CA VAL A 178 -19.29 -0.68 -9.04
C VAL A 178 -18.81 -2.03 -9.56
N GLN A 179 -19.21 -2.41 -10.78
CA GLN A 179 -18.82 -3.69 -11.35
C GLN A 179 -17.31 -3.77 -11.58
N ALA A 180 -16.70 -2.69 -12.08
CA ALA A 180 -15.27 -2.59 -12.28
C ALA A 180 -14.48 -2.74 -10.97
N ALA A 181 -14.90 -2.05 -9.90
CA ALA A 181 -14.25 -2.13 -8.60
C ALA A 181 -14.33 -3.55 -8.00
N ILE A 182 -15.49 -4.22 -8.11
CA ILE A 182 -15.65 -5.61 -7.65
C ILE A 182 -14.77 -6.58 -8.45
N ILE A 183 -14.68 -6.41 -9.77
CA ILE A 183 -13.75 -7.19 -10.59
C ILE A 183 -12.31 -6.94 -10.14
N GLY A 184 -11.99 -5.70 -9.78
CA GLY A 184 -10.75 -5.32 -9.15
C GLY A 184 -10.44 -6.10 -7.87
N ASP A 185 -11.39 -6.18 -6.94
CA ASP A 185 -11.25 -6.95 -5.70
C ASP A 185 -10.97 -8.44 -5.99
N ILE A 186 -11.68 -9.01 -6.96
CA ILE A 186 -11.46 -10.41 -7.39
C ILE A 186 -10.04 -10.57 -7.96
N GLY A 187 -9.60 -9.62 -8.79
CA GLY A 187 -8.23 -9.56 -9.30
C GLY A 187 -7.20 -9.51 -8.16
N ALA A 188 -7.42 -8.66 -7.17
CA ALA A 188 -6.56 -8.56 -5.98
C ALA A 188 -6.49 -9.86 -5.19
N VAL A 189 -7.61 -10.59 -5.04
CA VAL A 189 -7.63 -11.93 -4.44
C VAL A 189 -6.77 -12.91 -5.23
N ILE A 190 -6.85 -12.91 -6.57
CA ILE A 190 -6.02 -13.81 -7.39
C ILE A 190 -4.53 -13.45 -7.28
N GLY A 191 -4.21 -12.16 -7.33
CA GLY A 191 -2.84 -11.68 -7.16
C GLY A 191 -2.26 -11.97 -5.77
N SER A 192 -3.07 -11.85 -4.72
CA SER A 192 -2.65 -12.14 -3.35
C SER A 192 -2.32 -13.61 -3.16
N ILE A 193 -3.07 -14.53 -3.80
CA ILE A 193 -2.76 -15.96 -3.80
C ILE A 193 -1.36 -16.19 -4.37
N VAL A 194 -1.01 -15.55 -5.49
CA VAL A 194 0.32 -15.66 -6.09
C VAL A 194 1.39 -15.08 -5.16
N SER A 195 1.19 -13.86 -4.67
CA SER A 195 2.09 -13.16 -3.74
C SER A 195 2.43 -14.02 -2.52
N VAL A 196 1.39 -14.49 -1.83
CA VAL A 196 1.54 -15.27 -0.59
C VAL A 196 2.15 -16.64 -0.88
N ARG A 197 1.74 -17.34 -1.95
CA ARG A 197 2.31 -18.66 -2.27
C ARG A 197 3.79 -18.59 -2.65
N LEU A 198 4.20 -17.58 -3.39
CA LEU A 198 5.60 -17.35 -3.71
C LEU A 198 6.39 -17.06 -2.44
N MET A 199 5.86 -16.21 -1.55
CA MET A 199 6.49 -15.93 -0.28
C MET A 199 6.63 -17.19 0.58
N ILE A 200 5.56 -17.99 0.69
CA ILE A 200 5.55 -19.27 1.39
C ILE A 200 6.62 -20.23 0.86
N ARG A 201 6.83 -20.28 -0.46
CA ARG A 201 7.90 -21.09 -1.07
C ARG A 201 9.28 -20.61 -0.62
N HIS A 202 9.49 -19.31 -0.54
CA HIS A 202 10.75 -18.72 -0.09
C HIS A 202 10.98 -18.91 1.41
N THR A 203 9.98 -18.67 2.25
CA THR A 203 10.08 -18.84 3.71
C THR A 203 10.29 -20.29 4.08
N ARG A 204 9.57 -21.23 3.45
CA ARG A 204 9.76 -22.67 3.71
C ARG A 204 11.18 -23.12 3.39
N LYS A 205 11.76 -22.63 2.29
CA LYS A 205 13.17 -22.88 1.94
C LYS A 205 14.14 -22.25 2.95
N TYR A 206 13.82 -21.07 3.47
CA TYR A 206 14.65 -20.38 4.45
C TYR A 206 14.70 -21.10 5.81
N TYR A 207 13.56 -21.61 6.29
CA TYR A 207 13.48 -22.31 7.59
C TYR A 207 13.91 -23.78 7.53
N GLY A 208 13.94 -24.40 6.35
CA GLY A 208 14.49 -25.76 6.17
C GLY A 208 13.75 -26.81 7.02
N GLU A 209 14.51 -27.56 7.82
CA GLU A 209 13.99 -28.60 8.72
C GLU A 209 13.05 -28.04 9.79
N HIS A 210 13.30 -26.80 10.24
CA HIS A 210 12.48 -26.09 11.23
C HIS A 210 11.22 -25.44 10.61
N ALA A 211 10.96 -25.64 9.32
CA ALA A 211 9.84 -24.99 8.66
C ALA A 211 8.50 -25.41 9.25
N ASP A 212 8.31 -26.69 9.54
CA ASP A 212 7.01 -27.20 10.00
C ASP A 212 6.79 -27.07 11.52
N GLU A 213 7.75 -26.53 12.25
CA GLU A 213 7.63 -26.22 13.68
C GLU A 213 6.57 -25.12 13.91
N MET A 214 5.78 -25.31 14.97
CA MET A 214 4.83 -24.31 15.41
C MET A 214 5.56 -23.10 16.00
N VAL A 215 4.94 -21.92 15.93
CA VAL A 215 5.50 -20.71 16.55
C VAL A 215 5.43 -20.80 18.08
N TYR A 216 4.36 -21.39 18.61
CA TYR A 216 4.16 -21.66 20.03
C TYR A 216 3.82 -23.14 20.22
N GLU A 217 4.36 -23.77 21.28
CA GLU A 217 4.22 -25.21 21.55
C GLU A 217 3.12 -25.54 22.57
N SER A 218 2.54 -24.54 23.25
CA SER A 218 1.58 -24.72 24.36
C SER A 218 0.24 -23.99 24.15
N ASP A 219 -0.85 -24.61 24.57
CA ASP A 219 -2.22 -24.09 24.53
C ASP A 219 -2.53 -22.98 25.59
N ASP A 220 -1.58 -22.65 26.47
CA ASP A 220 -1.81 -21.85 27.69
C ASP A 220 -1.49 -20.34 27.55
N ASP A 221 -1.21 -19.87 26.33
CA ASP A 221 -0.73 -18.50 26.08
C ASP A 221 -1.78 -17.65 25.34
N GLY A 222 -2.63 -16.95 26.11
CA GLY A 222 -3.59 -15.95 25.62
C GLY A 222 -4.99 -16.49 25.29
N TYR A 223 -5.98 -15.60 25.16
CA TYR A 223 -7.33 -16.00 24.76
C TYR A 223 -7.38 -16.40 23.27
N ASP A 224 -8.25 -17.35 22.93
CA ASP A 224 -8.41 -17.82 21.55
C ASP A 224 -9.09 -16.73 20.70
N SER A 225 -8.32 -16.01 19.89
CA SER A 225 -8.78 -14.91 19.02
C SER A 225 -9.66 -15.37 17.85
N LEU A 226 -9.86 -16.68 17.67
CA LEU A 226 -10.88 -17.22 16.77
C LEU A 226 -12.21 -17.51 17.49
N LYS A 227 -12.19 -17.66 18.81
CA LYS A 227 -13.38 -17.93 19.62
C LYS A 227 -13.89 -16.70 20.36
N TYR A 228 -12.99 -15.86 20.82
CA TYR A 228 -13.28 -14.67 21.62
C TYR A 228 -12.81 -13.43 20.89
N ARG A 229 -13.53 -12.34 21.11
CA ARG A 229 -13.20 -11.00 20.59
C ARG A 229 -13.18 -10.04 21.77
N GLU A 230 -12.26 -9.09 21.72
CA GLU A 230 -12.31 -7.95 22.62
C GLU A 230 -13.51 -7.08 22.26
N VAL A 231 -14.15 -6.55 23.30
CA VAL A 231 -15.30 -5.67 23.21
C VAL A 231 -15.03 -4.46 24.10
N ARG A 232 -15.49 -3.29 23.66
CA ARG A 232 -15.39 -2.09 24.47
C ARG A 232 -16.27 -2.20 25.72
N GLU A 233 -15.85 -1.51 26.77
CA GLU A 233 -16.61 -1.46 28.02
C GLU A 233 -17.94 -0.71 27.84
N GLY A 234 -18.92 -1.01 28.68
CA GLY A 234 -20.21 -0.32 28.69
C GLY A 234 -21.32 -0.96 27.86
N GLY A 235 -22.45 -0.25 27.78
CA GLY A 235 -23.67 -0.72 27.13
C GLY A 235 -23.60 -0.69 25.60
N VAL A 236 -24.54 -1.37 24.94
CA VAL A 236 -24.60 -1.49 23.46
C VAL A 236 -24.54 -0.13 22.75
N GLY A 237 -25.25 0.89 23.24
CA GLY A 237 -25.24 2.23 22.65
C GLY A 237 -23.89 2.95 22.78
N ALA A 238 -23.23 2.83 23.94
CA ALA A 238 -21.92 3.41 24.18
C ALA A 238 -20.86 2.77 23.26
N ARG A 239 -20.87 1.43 23.20
CA ARG A 239 -20.00 0.64 22.31
C ARG A 239 -20.21 0.99 20.84
N LEU A 240 -21.46 1.19 20.41
CA LEU A 240 -21.78 1.62 19.05
C LEU A 240 -21.14 2.98 18.74
N LEU A 241 -21.38 3.99 19.56
CA LEU A 241 -20.84 5.33 19.33
C LEU A 241 -19.32 5.36 19.39
N GLU A 242 -18.72 4.70 20.37
CA GLU A 242 -17.26 4.66 20.55
C GLU A 242 -16.58 3.94 19.38
N SER A 243 -17.15 2.82 18.91
CA SER A 243 -16.61 2.08 17.76
C SER A 243 -16.65 2.88 16.46
N LEU A 244 -17.71 3.67 16.24
CA LEU A 244 -17.81 4.57 15.09
C LEU A 244 -16.79 5.70 15.18
N LEU A 245 -16.65 6.34 16.34
CA LEU A 245 -15.73 7.46 16.55
C LEU A 245 -14.26 7.03 16.44
N GLU A 246 -13.89 5.90 17.02
CA GLU A 246 -12.52 5.36 16.96
C GLU A 246 -12.18 4.85 15.55
N GLY A 247 -13.14 4.19 14.88
CA GLY A 247 -13.01 3.83 13.47
C GLY A 247 -12.83 5.07 12.58
N GLY A 248 -13.63 6.12 12.81
CA GLY A 248 -13.50 7.39 12.11
C GLY A 248 -12.15 8.08 12.35
N LYS A 249 -11.65 8.07 13.59
CA LYS A 249 -10.31 8.57 13.96
C LYS A 249 -9.22 7.83 13.17
N SER A 250 -9.31 6.52 13.05
CA SER A 250 -8.38 5.71 12.25
C SER A 250 -8.38 6.15 10.78
N GLY A 251 -9.53 6.53 10.24
CA GLY A 251 -9.64 7.12 8.90
C GLY A 251 -8.97 8.48 8.75
N VAL A 252 -9.02 9.35 9.78
CA VAL A 252 -8.29 10.63 9.82
C VAL A 252 -6.77 10.38 9.83
N GLU A 253 -6.32 9.47 10.68
CA GLU A 253 -4.89 9.11 10.78
C GLU A 253 -4.34 8.61 9.45
N LEU A 254 -5.11 7.77 8.74
CA LEU A 254 -4.76 7.34 7.39
C LEU A 254 -4.69 8.52 6.41
N GLY A 255 -5.68 9.42 6.42
CA GLY A 255 -5.70 10.60 5.57
C GLY A 255 -4.47 11.52 5.78
N LEU A 256 -4.04 11.69 7.02
CA LEU A 256 -2.81 12.41 7.35
C LEU A 256 -1.56 11.66 6.89
N ALA A 257 -1.54 10.34 7.04
CA ALA A 257 -0.40 9.51 6.66
C ALA A 257 -0.12 9.50 5.15
N ILE A 258 -1.14 9.69 4.30
CA ILE A 258 -0.94 9.73 2.84
C ILE A 258 -0.44 11.08 2.31
N ILE A 259 -0.52 12.17 3.09
CA ILE A 259 -0.14 13.53 2.67
C ILE A 259 1.27 13.58 2.06
N PRO A 260 2.35 13.08 2.71
CA PRO A 260 3.69 13.20 2.16
C PRO A 260 3.85 12.46 0.82
N GLY A 261 3.22 11.28 0.73
CA GLY A 261 3.21 10.49 -0.51
C GLY A 261 2.51 11.22 -1.64
N VAL A 262 1.31 11.74 -1.40
CA VAL A 262 0.52 12.45 -2.41
C VAL A 262 1.22 13.75 -2.83
N VAL A 263 1.61 14.61 -1.87
CA VAL A 263 2.16 15.93 -2.19
C VAL A 263 3.53 15.83 -2.87
N ILE A 264 4.39 14.88 -2.47
CA ILE A 264 5.73 14.76 -3.07
C ILE A 264 5.69 13.83 -4.29
N ILE A 265 5.25 12.59 -4.12
CA ILE A 265 5.36 11.57 -5.16
C ILE A 265 4.37 11.83 -6.28
N CYS A 266 3.08 12.10 -5.99
CA CYS A 266 2.12 12.35 -7.07
C CYS A 266 2.37 13.65 -7.81
N THR A 267 2.87 14.70 -7.15
CA THR A 267 3.26 15.91 -7.87
C THR A 267 4.35 15.60 -8.90
N LEU A 268 5.41 14.88 -8.50
CA LEU A 268 6.48 14.50 -9.41
C LEU A 268 5.99 13.55 -10.51
N VAL A 269 5.16 12.56 -10.17
CA VAL A 269 4.60 11.67 -11.18
C VAL A 269 3.70 12.42 -12.14
N LEU A 270 2.82 13.32 -11.69
CA LEU A 270 1.96 14.11 -12.57
C LEU A 270 2.76 15.05 -13.46
N MET A 271 3.88 15.60 -12.99
CA MET A 271 4.80 16.37 -13.83
C MET A 271 5.52 15.49 -14.87
N LEU A 272 5.70 14.20 -14.60
CA LEU A 272 6.21 13.24 -15.59
C LEU A 272 5.11 12.66 -16.48
N THR A 273 3.86 12.66 -16.06
CA THR A 273 2.73 12.09 -16.80
C THR A 273 2.08 13.08 -17.73
N ASN A 274 1.75 14.28 -17.24
CA ASN A 274 1.01 15.26 -18.01
C ASN A 274 1.92 15.97 -19.02
N GLY A 275 1.31 16.60 -20.03
CA GLY A 275 1.98 17.46 -21.00
C GLY A 275 1.83 18.96 -20.68
N PRO A 276 2.26 19.85 -21.60
CA PRO A 276 2.00 21.29 -21.47
C PRO A 276 0.50 21.59 -21.56
N SER A 277 0.10 22.77 -21.06
CA SER A 277 -1.26 23.28 -21.28
C SER A 277 -1.47 23.65 -22.76
N PRO A 278 -2.71 23.89 -23.22
CA PRO A 278 -2.97 24.37 -24.59
C PRO A 278 -2.22 25.66 -24.96
N LYS A 279 -1.80 26.46 -23.97
CA LYS A 279 -1.03 27.70 -24.15
C LYS A 279 0.48 27.50 -23.98
N GLY A 280 0.95 26.25 -23.90
CA GLY A 280 2.33 25.91 -23.54
C GLY A 280 2.52 25.82 -22.02
N TYR A 281 3.75 25.99 -21.56
CA TYR A 281 4.07 25.99 -20.13
C TYR A 281 3.78 27.36 -19.51
N THR A 282 2.89 27.39 -18.54
CA THR A 282 2.43 28.63 -17.87
C THR A 282 2.71 28.61 -16.37
N GLY A 283 3.17 27.49 -15.82
CA GLY A 283 3.26 27.29 -14.39
C GLY A 283 1.90 27.02 -13.76
N ALA A 284 0.95 26.51 -14.54
CA ALA A 284 -0.34 26.04 -14.03
C ALA A 284 -0.17 24.68 -13.34
N ALA A 285 -1.11 24.33 -12.47
CA ALA A 285 -1.16 22.99 -11.90
C ALA A 285 -1.37 21.95 -12.99
N TYR A 286 -0.85 20.74 -12.76
CA TYR A 286 -0.99 19.59 -13.64
C TYR A 286 -0.37 19.74 -15.04
N GLU A 287 0.56 20.68 -15.24
CA GLU A 287 1.46 20.67 -16.40
C GLU A 287 2.61 19.65 -16.19
N GLY A 288 3.20 19.18 -17.28
CA GLY A 288 4.32 18.23 -17.20
C GLY A 288 5.03 18.00 -18.54
N ILE A 289 5.93 17.03 -18.57
CA ILE A 289 6.80 16.73 -19.72
C ILE A 289 6.42 15.45 -20.50
N ALA A 290 5.33 14.78 -20.15
CA ALA A 290 4.82 13.57 -20.80
C ALA A 290 5.85 12.43 -20.96
N PHE A 291 6.73 12.28 -19.96
CA PHE A 291 7.71 11.20 -19.90
C PHE A 291 7.07 9.81 -19.75
N PHE A 292 6.12 9.64 -18.82
CA PHE A 292 5.47 8.33 -18.63
C PHE A 292 4.64 7.88 -19.83
N PRO A 293 3.86 8.76 -20.50
CA PRO A 293 3.24 8.43 -21.78
C PRO A 293 4.25 7.96 -22.82
N TRP A 294 5.39 8.63 -22.95
CA TRP A 294 6.46 8.20 -23.86
C TRP A 294 6.98 6.78 -23.51
N VAL A 295 7.14 6.45 -22.23
CA VAL A 295 7.48 5.09 -21.79
C VAL A 295 6.35 4.11 -22.11
N GLY A 296 5.10 4.50 -21.82
CA GLY A 296 3.90 3.70 -22.06
C GLY A 296 3.75 3.35 -23.55
N ASP A 297 3.98 4.30 -24.45
CA ASP A 297 3.96 4.07 -25.90
C ASP A 297 4.97 3.00 -26.32
N LYS A 298 6.20 3.05 -25.77
CA LYS A 298 7.24 2.06 -26.07
C LYS A 298 6.93 0.68 -25.50
N LEU A 299 6.15 0.62 -24.42
CA LEU A 299 5.76 -0.62 -23.75
C LEU A 299 4.34 -1.08 -24.11
N SER A 300 3.61 -0.36 -24.97
CA SER A 300 2.21 -0.62 -25.32
C SER A 300 1.99 -2.03 -25.86
N PHE A 301 2.97 -2.60 -26.56
CA PHE A 301 2.93 -3.97 -27.04
C PHE A 301 2.85 -5.02 -25.91
N ILE A 302 3.25 -4.67 -24.69
CA ILE A 302 3.12 -5.49 -23.48
C ILE A 302 1.92 -5.03 -22.65
N LEU A 303 1.77 -3.72 -22.44
CA LEU A 303 0.76 -3.17 -21.54
C LEU A 303 -0.65 -3.37 -22.06
N ASN A 304 -0.89 -3.23 -23.36
CA ASN A 304 -2.23 -3.34 -23.93
C ASN A 304 -2.74 -4.79 -23.84
N PRO A 305 -1.97 -5.84 -24.22
CA PRO A 305 -2.43 -7.22 -24.06
C PRO A 305 -2.59 -7.66 -22.60
N LEU A 306 -1.80 -7.11 -21.68
CA LEU A 306 -1.83 -7.53 -20.27
C LEU A 306 -2.90 -6.80 -19.46
N PHE A 307 -3.11 -5.51 -19.70
CA PHE A 307 -3.94 -4.65 -18.85
C PHE A 307 -5.06 -3.93 -19.62
N GLY A 308 -5.08 -4.01 -20.94
CA GLY A 308 -6.11 -3.37 -21.76
C GLY A 308 -6.03 -1.86 -21.84
N PHE A 309 -4.91 -1.24 -21.44
CA PHE A 309 -4.77 0.21 -21.41
C PHE A 309 -4.97 0.82 -22.79
N LYS A 310 -6.00 1.67 -22.91
CA LYS A 310 -6.30 2.40 -24.15
C LYS A 310 -5.35 3.58 -24.38
N HIS A 311 -4.87 4.18 -23.28
CA HIS A 311 -4.04 5.37 -23.30
C HIS A 311 -2.70 5.11 -22.58
N PRO A 312 -1.56 5.55 -23.14
CA PRO A 312 -0.24 5.38 -22.53
C PRO A 312 -0.10 5.98 -21.14
N GLU A 313 -0.82 7.06 -20.86
CA GLU A 313 -0.90 7.75 -19.56
C GLU A 313 -1.30 6.81 -18.42
N ALA A 314 -2.10 5.76 -18.72
CA ALA A 314 -2.58 4.81 -17.72
C ALA A 314 -1.44 4.08 -16.98
N ILE A 315 -0.24 3.99 -17.56
CA ILE A 315 0.95 3.39 -16.91
C ILE A 315 1.35 4.13 -15.63
N ALA A 316 1.01 5.40 -15.50
CA ALA A 316 1.38 6.21 -14.34
C ALA A 316 0.75 5.68 -13.04
N PHE A 317 -0.45 5.09 -13.10
CA PHE A 317 -1.11 4.56 -11.90
C PHE A 317 -0.37 3.34 -11.32
N PRO A 318 -0.06 2.28 -12.09
CA PRO A 318 0.77 1.17 -11.61
C PRO A 318 2.13 1.61 -11.06
N ILE A 319 2.81 2.53 -11.75
CA ILE A 319 4.14 3.02 -11.33
C ILE A 319 4.05 3.76 -9.99
N THR A 320 3.04 4.61 -9.83
CA THR A 320 2.82 5.36 -8.58
C THR A 320 2.43 4.42 -7.44
N SER A 321 1.60 3.41 -7.72
CA SER A 321 1.14 2.42 -6.74
C SER A 321 2.29 1.64 -6.09
N LEU A 322 3.39 1.38 -6.80
CA LEU A 322 4.58 0.76 -6.23
C LEU A 322 5.22 1.63 -5.11
N GLY A 323 5.08 2.95 -5.20
CA GLY A 323 5.54 3.87 -4.16
C GLY A 323 4.48 4.07 -3.07
N ALA A 324 3.28 4.47 -3.46
CA ALA A 324 2.17 4.78 -2.58
C ALA A 324 0.82 4.72 -3.32
N VAL A 325 -0.05 3.79 -2.92
CA VAL A 325 -1.36 3.61 -3.55
C VAL A 325 -2.33 4.74 -3.25
N GLY A 326 -2.33 5.26 -2.01
CA GLY A 326 -3.10 6.46 -1.67
C GLY A 326 -2.71 7.67 -2.54
N ALA A 327 -1.45 7.72 -2.99
CA ALA A 327 -0.99 8.68 -3.97
C ALA A 327 -1.55 8.33 -5.36
N ALA A 328 -1.40 7.10 -5.84
CA ALA A 328 -1.92 6.68 -7.15
C ALA A 328 -3.42 6.93 -7.33
N MET A 329 -4.23 6.77 -6.27
CA MET A 329 -5.66 7.11 -6.25
C MET A 329 -5.92 8.56 -6.70
N SER A 330 -5.01 9.49 -6.40
CA SER A 330 -5.16 10.89 -6.79
C SER A 330 -5.11 11.15 -8.30
N LEU A 331 -4.62 10.18 -9.08
CA LEU A 331 -4.54 10.28 -10.53
C LEU A 331 -5.90 10.00 -11.19
N VAL A 332 -6.73 9.17 -10.56
CA VAL A 332 -7.97 8.62 -11.14
C VAL A 332 -8.97 9.72 -11.53
N PRO A 333 -9.30 10.72 -10.69
CA PRO A 333 -10.28 11.75 -11.07
C PRO A 333 -9.83 12.56 -12.29
N GLN A 334 -8.53 12.86 -12.38
CA GLN A 334 -7.98 13.59 -13.51
C GLN A 334 -7.94 12.75 -14.79
N PHE A 335 -7.63 11.46 -14.69
CA PHE A 335 -7.64 10.57 -15.85
C PHE A 335 -9.06 10.38 -16.38
N LEU A 336 -10.05 10.25 -15.50
CA LEU A 336 -11.45 10.21 -15.89
C LEU A 336 -11.89 11.53 -16.53
N SER A 337 -11.57 12.69 -15.96
CA SER A 337 -11.99 13.98 -16.54
C SER A 337 -11.39 14.26 -17.92
N LYS A 338 -10.21 13.68 -18.21
CA LYS A 338 -9.55 13.72 -19.53
C LYS A 338 -9.93 12.56 -20.45
N ASN A 339 -10.84 11.68 -20.03
CA ASN A 339 -11.26 10.47 -20.76
C ASN A 339 -10.08 9.55 -21.15
N LEU A 340 -9.09 9.43 -20.26
CA LEU A 340 -7.89 8.60 -20.43
C LEU A 340 -8.08 7.17 -19.91
N ILE A 341 -9.07 6.95 -19.04
CA ILE A 341 -9.37 5.66 -18.42
C ILE A 341 -10.88 5.43 -18.38
N GLY A 342 -11.31 4.17 -18.40
CA GLY A 342 -12.71 3.77 -18.20
C GLY A 342 -12.82 2.56 -17.28
N ALA A 343 -13.95 1.85 -17.34
CA ALA A 343 -14.23 0.75 -16.42
C ALA A 343 -13.18 -0.39 -16.43
N ASN A 344 -12.55 -0.71 -17.57
CA ASN A 344 -11.45 -1.67 -17.63
C ASN A 344 -10.26 -1.22 -16.75
N GLU A 345 -9.79 0.01 -16.96
CA GLU A 345 -8.67 0.55 -16.23
C GLU A 345 -9.01 0.69 -14.74
N ILE A 346 -10.24 1.06 -14.39
CA ILE A 346 -10.68 1.08 -12.99
C ILE A 346 -10.59 -0.31 -12.36
N ALA A 347 -10.98 -1.37 -13.06
CA ALA A 347 -10.84 -2.74 -12.55
C ALA A 347 -9.36 -3.11 -12.33
N VAL A 348 -8.50 -2.82 -13.31
CA VAL A 348 -7.05 -3.07 -13.22
C VAL A 348 -6.41 -2.25 -12.10
N PHE A 349 -6.73 -0.97 -11.99
CA PHE A 349 -6.20 -0.06 -10.99
C PHE A 349 -6.64 -0.45 -9.58
N THR A 350 -7.89 -0.89 -9.43
CA THR A 350 -8.38 -1.43 -8.16
C THR A 350 -7.58 -2.67 -7.77
N ALA A 351 -7.43 -3.63 -8.68
CA ALA A 351 -6.69 -4.87 -8.41
C ALA A 351 -5.22 -4.65 -8.08
N MET A 352 -4.52 -3.86 -8.90
CA MET A 352 -3.10 -3.55 -8.71
C MET A 352 -2.88 -2.64 -7.50
N GLY A 353 -3.71 -1.62 -7.33
CA GLY A 353 -3.65 -0.70 -6.20
C GLY A 353 -3.86 -1.45 -4.89
N MET A 354 -4.87 -2.30 -4.80
CA MET A 354 -5.08 -3.09 -3.59
C MET A 354 -3.92 -4.06 -3.33
N CYS A 355 -3.51 -4.80 -4.37
CA CYS A 355 -2.45 -5.79 -4.23
C CYS A 355 -1.05 -5.18 -4.06
N TRP A 356 -0.82 -3.89 -4.32
CA TRP A 356 0.44 -3.19 -4.07
C TRP A 356 0.33 -2.10 -3.00
N SER A 357 -0.75 -2.10 -2.23
CA SER A 357 -0.94 -1.18 -1.11
C SER A 357 0.26 -1.26 -0.17
N GLY A 358 1.04 -0.19 0.01
CA GLY A 358 2.21 -0.23 0.89
C GLY A 358 3.42 -1.06 0.40
N TYR A 359 3.50 -1.38 -0.90
CA TYR A 359 4.54 -2.22 -1.52
C TYR A 359 5.98 -1.97 -1.00
N LEU A 360 6.57 -0.77 -1.15
CA LEU A 360 7.91 -0.49 -0.61
C LEU A 360 7.89 0.03 0.83
N SER A 361 6.88 0.81 1.20
CA SER A 361 6.83 1.56 2.45
C SER A 361 6.49 0.70 3.67
N THR A 362 5.59 -0.27 3.53
CA THR A 362 5.12 -1.09 4.67
C THR A 362 5.88 -2.40 4.79
N HIS A 363 6.35 -2.99 3.68
CA HIS A 363 7.07 -4.27 3.70
C HIS A 363 8.29 -4.29 4.61
N ILE A 364 9.09 -3.22 4.62
CA ILE A 364 10.28 -3.14 5.47
C ILE A 364 9.88 -3.10 6.95
N ALA A 365 8.96 -2.22 7.32
CA ALA A 365 8.51 -2.03 8.69
C ALA A 365 7.77 -3.26 9.24
N MET A 366 6.91 -3.87 8.42
CA MET A 366 6.17 -5.08 8.77
C MET A 366 7.11 -6.27 8.94
N MET A 367 8.09 -6.45 8.05
CA MET A 367 9.08 -7.50 8.19
C MET A 367 9.98 -7.32 9.41
N ASP A 368 10.34 -6.10 9.74
CA ASP A 368 11.11 -5.79 10.95
C ASP A 368 10.29 -6.13 12.21
N SER A 369 9.00 -5.76 12.22
CA SER A 369 8.07 -6.08 13.31
C SER A 369 7.86 -7.59 13.51
N LEU A 370 7.99 -8.38 12.45
CA LEU A 370 7.93 -9.85 12.50
C LEU A 370 9.31 -10.50 12.76
N ASN A 371 10.36 -9.73 13.02
CA ASN A 371 11.75 -10.19 13.16
C ASN A 371 12.26 -10.97 11.92
N CYS A 372 11.74 -10.64 10.74
CA CYS A 372 11.97 -11.36 9.48
C CYS A 372 12.65 -10.50 8.39
N ARG A 373 13.38 -9.44 8.79
CA ARG A 373 14.02 -8.47 7.87
C ARG A 373 14.89 -9.07 6.76
N LYS A 374 15.50 -10.24 6.99
CA LYS A 374 16.29 -10.96 5.97
C LYS A 374 15.46 -11.42 4.77
N LEU A 375 14.15 -11.53 4.93
CA LEU A 375 13.19 -11.99 3.91
C LEU A 375 12.51 -10.85 3.15
N THR A 376 12.76 -9.59 3.51
CA THR A 376 12.10 -8.41 2.92
C THR A 376 12.20 -8.39 1.39
N GLY A 377 13.39 -8.64 0.83
CA GLY A 377 13.56 -8.68 -0.64
C GLY A 377 12.73 -9.76 -1.31
N LYS A 378 12.54 -10.93 -0.66
CA LYS A 378 11.69 -12.01 -1.19
C LYS A 378 10.21 -11.66 -1.11
N ALA A 379 9.79 -10.99 -0.05
CA ALA A 379 8.41 -10.52 0.08
C ALA A 379 8.07 -9.48 -0.98
N ILE A 380 8.92 -8.47 -1.16
CA ILE A 380 8.75 -7.43 -2.19
C ILE A 380 8.63 -8.07 -3.57
N ILE A 381 9.57 -8.93 -3.97
CA ILE A 381 9.54 -9.58 -5.30
C ILE A 381 8.29 -10.44 -5.48
N SER A 382 7.91 -11.23 -4.47
CA SER A 382 6.69 -12.05 -4.53
C SER A 382 5.45 -11.18 -4.73
N HIS A 383 5.42 -10.04 -4.05
CA HIS A 383 4.34 -9.07 -4.12
C HIS A 383 4.29 -8.34 -5.46
N THR A 384 5.44 -8.08 -6.10
CA THR A 384 5.51 -7.51 -7.45
C THR A 384 4.74 -8.39 -8.42
N PHE A 385 5.04 -9.69 -8.42
CA PHE A 385 4.35 -10.65 -9.27
C PHE A 385 2.87 -10.78 -8.90
N GLY A 386 2.55 -10.70 -7.60
CA GLY A 386 1.17 -10.67 -7.13
C GLY A 386 0.34 -9.57 -7.78
N GLY A 387 0.80 -8.32 -7.70
CA GLY A 387 0.04 -7.20 -8.29
C GLY A 387 0.01 -7.22 -9.82
N LEU A 388 1.06 -7.70 -10.50
CA LEU A 388 0.98 -7.92 -11.95
C LEU A 388 -0.11 -8.93 -12.32
N VAL A 389 -0.15 -10.07 -11.62
CA VAL A 389 -1.20 -11.08 -11.83
C VAL A 389 -2.57 -10.52 -11.45
N ALA A 390 -2.66 -9.67 -10.42
CA ALA A 390 -3.91 -9.03 -10.02
C ALA A 390 -4.48 -8.18 -11.18
N GLY A 391 -3.65 -7.31 -11.76
CA GLY A 391 -4.05 -6.46 -12.88
C GLY A 391 -4.43 -7.27 -14.12
N ILE A 392 -3.63 -8.28 -14.48
CA ILE A 392 -3.91 -9.15 -15.63
C ILE A 392 -5.24 -9.90 -15.43
N SER A 393 -5.45 -10.43 -14.22
CA SER A 393 -6.67 -11.18 -13.91
C SER A 393 -7.90 -10.28 -13.96
N ALA A 394 -7.81 -9.06 -13.40
CA ALA A 394 -8.90 -8.09 -13.46
C ALA A 394 -9.24 -7.71 -14.90
N HIS A 395 -8.23 -7.47 -15.75
CA HIS A 395 -8.46 -7.19 -17.17
C HIS A 395 -9.17 -8.35 -17.88
N ILE A 396 -8.70 -9.58 -17.70
CA ILE A 396 -9.30 -10.77 -18.32
C ILE A 396 -10.74 -10.97 -17.84
N ILE A 397 -10.99 -10.86 -16.54
CA ILE A 397 -12.33 -10.99 -15.97
C ILE A 397 -13.24 -9.90 -16.52
N TYR A 398 -12.77 -8.64 -16.58
CA TYR A 398 -13.54 -7.54 -17.15
C TYR A 398 -13.91 -7.81 -18.61
N MET A 399 -12.95 -8.25 -19.43
CA MET A 399 -13.20 -8.63 -20.82
C MET A 399 -14.29 -9.71 -20.91
N LEU A 400 -14.18 -10.79 -20.13
CA LEU A 400 -15.17 -11.88 -20.14
C LEU A 400 -16.56 -11.41 -19.71
N VAL A 401 -16.64 -10.57 -18.69
CA VAL A 401 -17.90 -10.05 -18.17
C VAL A 401 -18.53 -9.03 -19.14
N SER A 402 -17.72 -8.26 -19.86
CA SER A 402 -18.20 -7.30 -20.87
C SER A 402 -18.72 -7.93 -22.16
N LEU A 403 -18.47 -9.23 -22.37
CA LEU A 403 -18.97 -10.00 -23.50
C LEU A 403 -20.35 -10.62 -23.26
N ILE A 404 -20.81 -10.62 -22.00
CA ILE A 404 -22.13 -11.09 -21.56
C ILE A 404 -23.06 -9.90 -21.47
#